data_AF-A0A852P4P0-F1
#
_entry.id   AF-A0A852P4P0-F1
#
_cell.length_a   1.000
_cell.length_b   1.000
_cell.length_c   1.000
_cell.angle_alpha   90.00
_cell.angle_beta   90.00
_cell.angle_gamma   90.00
#
_symmetry.space_group_name_H-M   'P 1'
#
loop_
_entity.id
_entity.type
_entity.pdbx_description
1 polymer ?
#
loop_
_entity_poly.entity_id
_entity_poly.type
_entity_poly.pdbx_seq_one_letter_code
_entity_poly.pdbx_strand_id
1 'polypeptide(L)' 'TGLERVPLFPSREPGRVRVALDHDRGRVAFFDADHRSLIFAFPAASFEGQRVRPWFLVWGEGSRLSLCP' A
#
# COMPACT_ATOMS: atom_id res chain seq x y z
N THR A 1 3.11 -10.35 19.54
CA THR A 1 3.92 -10.38 18.31
C THR A 1 4.17 -8.95 17.89
N GLY A 2 5.41 -8.48 17.95
CA GLY A 2 5.72 -7.10 17.55
C GLY A 2 5.53 -6.96 16.04
N LEU A 3 4.83 -5.92 15.60
CA LEU A 3 4.78 -5.57 14.18
C LEU A 3 6.21 -5.24 13.74
N GLU A 4 6.83 -6.14 13.00
CA GLU A 4 8.11 -5.87 12.35
C GLU A 4 7.91 -4.69 11.39
N ARG A 5 8.71 -3.64 11.56
CA ARG A 5 8.68 -2.46 10.70
C ARG A 5 9.80 -2.58 9.68
N VAL A 6 9.43 -2.67 8.41
CA VAL A 6 10.40 -2.64 7.29
C VAL A 6 10.59 -1.18 6.86
N PRO A 7 11.77 -0.58 7.04
CA PRO A 7 12.04 0.76 6.52
C PRO A 7 12.05 0.72 4.99
N LEU A 8 11.33 1.66 4.37
CA LEU A 8 11.29 1.84 2.92
C LEU A 8 12.13 3.05 2.54
N PHE A 9 12.87 2.92 1.43
CA PHE A 9 13.74 3.98 0.90
C PHE A 9 13.34 4.29 -0.55
N PRO A 10 12.17 4.92 -0.77
CA PRO A 10 11.81 5.34 -2.11
C PRO A 10 12.79 6.42 -2.59
N SER A 11 13.10 6.44 -3.89
CA SER A 11 14.02 7.44 -4.46
C SER A 11 13.51 8.88 -4.36
N ARG A 12 12.22 9.05 -4.08
CA ARG A 12 11.56 10.32 -3.77
C ARG A 12 10.32 10.08 -2.92
N GLU A 13 9.80 11.17 -2.36
CA GLU A 13 8.51 11.16 -1.68
C GLU A 13 7.35 11.05 -2.71
N PRO A 14 6.47 10.04 -2.58
CA PRO A 14 5.35 9.88 -3.50
C PRO A 14 4.21 10.85 -3.15
N GLY A 15 3.84 11.73 -4.08
CA GLY A 15 2.66 12.60 -3.92
C GLY A 15 1.33 11.85 -4.05
N ARG A 16 1.34 10.73 -4.77
CA ARG A 16 0.19 9.84 -4.96
C ARG A 16 0.64 8.38 -4.95
N VAL A 17 -0.04 7.56 -4.17
CA VAL A 17 0.23 6.12 -4.07
C VAL A 17 -0.91 5.34 -4.71
N ARG A 18 -0.57 4.43 -5.63
CA ARG A 18 -1.51 3.42 -6.14
C ARG A 18 -1.33 2.13 -5.34
N VAL A 19 -2.44 1.60 -4.82
CA VAL A 19 -2.50 0.28 -4.20
C VAL A 19 -3.15 -0.68 -5.17
N ALA A 20 -2.49 -1.80 -5.48
CA ALA A 20 -3.01 -2.83 -6.36
C ALA A 20 -3.19 -4.14 -5.58
N LEU A 21 -4.38 -4.73 -5.70
CA LEU A 21 -4.70 -6.04 -5.16
C LEU A 21 -4.80 -7.04 -6.33
N ASP A 22 -4.02 -8.11 -6.25
CA ASP A 22 -4.17 -9.31 -7.07
C ASP A 22 -4.72 -10.40 -6.15
N HIS A 23 -6.04 -10.58 -6.19
CA HIS A 23 -6.74 -11.51 -5.30
C HIS A 23 -6.37 -12.96 -5.60
N ASP A 24 -6.25 -13.32 -6.87
CA ASP A 24 -5.98 -14.68 -7.31
C ASP A 24 -4.55 -15.11 -6.95
N ARG A 25 -3.60 -14.19 -7.05
CA ARG A 25 -2.19 -14.46 -6.67
C ARG A 25 -1.86 -14.13 -5.23
N GLY A 26 -2.83 -13.66 -4.44
CA GLY A 26 -2.61 -13.40 -3.03
C GLY A 26 -1.63 -12.25 -2.78
N ARG A 27 -1.61 -11.21 -3.63
CA ARG A 27 -0.59 -10.15 -3.57
C ARG A 27 -1.19 -8.76 -3.44
N VAL A 28 -0.48 -7.91 -2.70
CA VAL A 28 -0.72 -6.47 -2.63
C VAL A 28 0.58 -5.74 -2.93
N ALA A 29 0.50 -4.75 -3.81
CA ALA A 29 1.64 -3.91 -4.18
C ALA A 29 1.30 -2.43 -4.15
N PHE A 30 2.31 -1.62 -3.79
CA PHE A 30 2.25 -0.17 -3.64
C PHE A 30 3.16 0.46 -4.67
N PHE A 31 2.65 1.47 -5.37
CA PHE A 31 3.36 2.14 -6.46
C PHE A 31 3.35 3.65 -6.30
N ASP A 32 4.49 4.24 -6.69
CA ASP A 32 4.64 5.51 -7.36
C ASP A 32 3.55 5.75 -8.40
N ALA A 33 2.41 6.39 -8.10
CA ALA A 33 1.35 6.52 -9.11
C ALA A 33 1.76 7.50 -10.23
N ASP A 34 2.47 8.57 -9.88
CA ASP A 34 2.83 9.63 -10.82
C ASP A 34 3.98 9.19 -11.75
N HIS A 35 4.82 8.26 -11.28
CA HIS A 35 6.02 7.85 -12.02
C HIS A 35 6.13 6.35 -12.24
N ARG A 36 5.08 5.61 -11.88
CA ARG A 36 4.88 4.20 -12.21
C ARG A 36 5.99 3.27 -11.69
N SER A 37 6.59 3.63 -10.56
CA SER A 37 7.65 2.85 -9.90
C SER A 37 7.11 2.04 -8.73
N LEU A 38 7.63 0.83 -8.51
CA LEU A 38 7.30 0.02 -7.34
C LEU A 38 7.87 0.68 -6.07
N ILE A 39 7.04 0.85 -5.05
CA ILE A 39 7.46 1.23 -3.70
C ILE A 39 7.73 -0.04 -2.89
N PHE A 40 6.74 -0.93 -2.83
CA PHE A 40 6.84 -2.18 -2.07
C PHE A 40 5.80 -3.20 -2.56
N ALA A 41 6.12 -4.48 -2.46
CA ALA A 41 5.16 -5.56 -2.67
C ALA A 41 5.24 -6.56 -1.52
N PHE A 42 4.09 -6.91 -0.96
CA PHE A 42 4.01 -8.01 0.00
C PHE A 42 4.34 -9.35 -0.69
N PRO A 43 5.01 -10.28 0.02
CA PRO A 43 5.07 -11.67 -0.43
C PRO A 43 3.66 -12.22 -0.70
N ALA A 44 3.56 -13.19 -1.60
CA ALA A 44 2.28 -13.85 -1.85
C ALA A 44 1.77 -14.52 -0.57
N ALA A 45 0.50 -14.32 -0.26
CA ALA A 45 -0.17 -14.91 0.89
C ALA A 45 -1.58 -15.37 0.51
N SER A 46 -2.05 -16.46 1.11
CA SER A 46 -3.46 -16.86 0.96
C SER A 46 -4.34 -15.84 1.67
N PHE A 47 -5.40 -15.39 1.01
CA PHE A 47 -6.46 -14.59 1.65
C PHE A 47 -7.57 -15.45 2.26
N GLU A 48 -7.49 -16.78 2.15
CA GLU A 48 -8.44 -17.73 2.76
C GLU A 48 -9.91 -17.46 2.41
N GLY A 49 -10.17 -16.93 1.21
CA GLY A 49 -11.52 -16.53 0.78
C GLY A 49 -12.10 -15.32 1.52
N GLN A 50 -11.30 -14.65 2.35
CA GLN A 50 -11.71 -13.45 3.06
C GLN A 50 -11.76 -12.24 2.13
N ARG A 51 -12.74 -11.36 2.37
CA ARG A 51 -12.85 -10.09 1.66
C ARG A 51 -11.79 -9.11 2.14
N VAL A 52 -10.80 -8.85 1.29
CA VAL A 52 -9.84 -7.75 1.48
C VAL A 52 -10.55 -6.41 1.29
N ARG A 53 -10.32 -5.46 2.21
CA ARG A 53 -10.84 -4.09 2.12
C ARG A 53 -9.69 -3.10 2.15
N PRO A 54 -9.81 -1.95 1.47
CA PRO A 54 -8.88 -0.84 1.65
C PRO A 54 -8.85 -0.42 3.13
N TRP A 55 -7.65 -0.16 3.65
CA TRP A 55 -7.44 0.34 5.00
C TRP A 55 -6.69 1.67 4.93
N PHE A 56 -7.16 2.66 5.68
CA PHE A 56 -6.62 4.00 5.68
C PHE A 56 -6.35 4.44 7.13
N LEU A 57 -5.18 5.01 7.36
CA LEU A 57 -4.81 5.61 8.63
C LEU A 57 -4.25 7.00 8.35
N VAL A 58 -4.85 8.01 8.97
CA VAL A 58 -4.40 9.40 8.92
C VAL A 58 -4.03 9.80 10.34
N TRP A 59 -2.84 10.37 10.52
CA TRP A 59 -2.34 10.77 11.82
C TRP A 59 -1.71 12.17 11.75
N GLY A 60 -1.81 12.92 12.86
CA GLY A 60 -1.33 14.30 12.96
C GLY A 60 -2.40 15.34 12.65
N GLU A 61 -2.29 16.50 13.29
CA GLU A 61 -3.20 17.63 13.07
C GLU A 61 -3.05 18.17 11.65
N GLY A 62 -4.18 18.39 10.96
CA GLY A 62 -4.19 18.93 9.59
C GLY A 62 -3.93 17.90 8.47
N SER A 63 -3.53 16.67 8.78
CA SER A 63 -3.33 15.60 7.80
C SER A 63 -4.64 15.20 7.09
N ARG A 64 -4.57 14.96 5.78
CA ARG A 64 -5.72 14.53 4.96
C ARG A 64 -5.30 13.49 3.94
N LEU A 65 -6.19 12.54 3.68
CA LEU A 65 -6.08 11.59 2.58
C LEU A 65 -7.31 11.76 1.68
N SER A 66 -7.09 11.74 0.36
CA SER A 66 -8.17 11.73 -0.63
C SER A 66 -8.00 10.54 -1.56
N LEU A 67 -9.11 9.96 -2.00
CA LEU A 67 -9.10 8.95 -3.05
C LEU A 67 -9.16 9.67 -4.40
N CYS A 68 -8.28 9.26 -5.30
CA CYS A 68 -8.45 9.64 -6.71
C CYS A 68 -9.73 8.97 -7.23
N PRO A 69 -10.54 9.69 -8.03
CA PRO A 69 -11.70 9.11 -8.70
C PRO A 69 -11.29 8.03 -9.70
#